data_AF-A0A3M1AF08-F1
#
_entry.id   AF-A0A3M1AF08-F1
#
_cell.length_a   1.000
_cell.length_b   1.000
_cell.length_c   1.000
_cell.angle_alpha   90.00
_cell.angle_beta   90.00
_cell.angle_gamma   90.00
#
_symmetry.space_group_name_H-M   'P 1'
#
loop_
_entity.id
_entity.type
_entity.pdbx_description
1 polymer ?
#
loop_
_entity_poly.entity_id
_entity_poly.type
_entity_poly.pdbx_seq_one_letter_code
_entity_poly.pdbx_strand_id
1 'polypeptide(L)'
;MKIPGLQQAQRDLFVYHQRFVIKEQSQIGDVRRQVQKGLRLLGGDADLAARASLIINELGTNLLRHAGSGGEILLRYLDQPAPVGVEILGLDRGPGISNVTQAMTDGFSTFGGKGIGLGSIRRQSDMFAIHSRVGEGTVVLSRVWQATTRLRSSQSSYQMGVISVAMPGQTACGDGWRTAFTRGVLTILMVDGLGHGPEAARAAKTAMRAFERQENHEITEMLQAIHEECHGTRGAAVAIVRIIPAEARLEFLGVGNISAGLVSAQKFSGCLSTPGIVGLGQLKLRKMEYPWDGKSLLVMHTDGLQTRWHHSDVYHMPRNPMIKAALFYRNFARGHDDATVMVLKQG
;
A
#
# COMPACT_ATOMS: atom_id res chain seq x y z
N MET A 1 16.34 -23.80 -3.69
CA MET A 1 16.18 -24.32 -5.07
C MET A 1 15.16 -23.44 -5.77
N LYS A 2 15.59 -22.55 -6.67
CA LYS A 2 14.71 -21.62 -7.40
C LYS A 2 14.00 -22.42 -8.50
N ILE A 3 12.68 -22.56 -8.43
CA ILE A 3 11.87 -23.15 -9.51
C ILE A 3 11.59 -22.03 -10.54
N PRO A 4 12.19 -22.06 -11.74
CA PRO A 4 11.98 -21.04 -12.76
C PRO A 4 10.72 -21.39 -13.56
N GLY A 5 9.63 -20.64 -13.34
CA GLY A 5 8.37 -20.78 -14.12
C GLY A 5 7.13 -20.18 -13.43
N LEU A 6 7.15 -20.02 -12.10
CA LEU A 6 6.09 -19.38 -11.30
C LEU A 6 6.17 -17.82 -11.30
N GLN A 7 6.74 -17.23 -12.36
CA GLN A 7 7.69 -16.11 -12.23
C GLN A 7 7.16 -14.65 -12.15
N GLN A 8 5.90 -14.33 -12.47
CA GLN A 8 5.46 -12.91 -12.50
C GLN A 8 4.07 -12.63 -11.94
N ALA A 9 3.04 -13.39 -12.30
CA ALA A 9 1.67 -13.18 -11.78
C ALA A 9 1.60 -13.36 -10.25
N GLN A 10 2.45 -14.22 -9.68
CA GLN A 10 2.58 -14.36 -8.23
C GLN A 10 3.28 -13.17 -7.58
N ARG A 11 4.21 -12.50 -8.27
CA ARG A 11 4.86 -11.29 -7.74
C ARG A 11 3.87 -10.15 -7.59
N ASP A 12 2.95 -10.02 -8.52
CA ASP A 12 1.92 -8.98 -8.49
C ASP A 12 0.99 -9.11 -7.27
N LEU A 13 0.74 -10.34 -6.80
CA LEU A 13 -0.06 -10.62 -5.60
C LEU A 13 0.50 -9.98 -4.33
N PHE A 14 1.79 -9.66 -4.33
CA PHE A 14 2.52 -9.12 -3.18
C PHE A 14 2.68 -7.60 -3.23
N VAL A 15 2.48 -7.01 -4.40
CA VAL A 15 2.73 -5.59 -4.65
C VAL A 15 1.43 -4.80 -4.58
N TYR A 16 0.36 -5.35 -5.16
CA TYR A 16 -0.91 -4.68 -5.36
C TYR A 16 -2.00 -5.24 -4.46
N HIS A 17 -2.94 -4.39 -4.10
CA HIS A 17 -4.18 -4.79 -3.46
C HIS A 17 -5.23 -5.13 -4.52
N GLN A 18 -5.88 -6.27 -4.32
CA GLN A 18 -7.13 -6.60 -4.99
C GLN A 18 -8.25 -5.85 -4.27
N ARG A 19 -9.00 -5.02 -5.00
CA ARG A 19 -10.11 -4.23 -4.46
C ARG A 19 -11.44 -4.93 -4.70
N PHE A 20 -12.24 -5.04 -3.65
CA PHE A 20 -13.60 -5.56 -3.68
C PHE A 20 -14.55 -4.51 -3.12
N VAL A 21 -15.53 -4.09 -3.91
CA VAL A 21 -16.63 -3.26 -3.43
C VAL A 21 -17.65 -4.15 -2.74
N ILE A 22 -18.06 -3.79 -1.52
CA ILE A 22 -18.99 -4.54 -0.69
C ILE A 22 -20.27 -3.70 -0.50
N LYS A 23 -21.32 -4.09 -1.21
CA LYS A 23 -22.69 -3.55 -1.17
C LYS A 23 -23.75 -4.63 -0.94
N GLU A 24 -23.41 -5.89 -1.15
CA GLU A 24 -24.30 -7.04 -0.90
C GLU A 24 -23.54 -8.28 -0.41
N GLN A 25 -24.27 -9.25 0.14
CA GLN A 25 -23.70 -10.42 0.82
C GLN A 25 -22.92 -11.36 -0.12
N SER A 26 -23.32 -11.46 -1.39
CA SER A 26 -22.67 -12.28 -2.43
C SER A 26 -21.18 -11.93 -2.58
N GLN A 27 -20.85 -10.63 -2.55
CA GLN A 27 -19.51 -10.10 -2.74
C GLN A 27 -18.57 -10.50 -1.61
N ILE A 28 -19.07 -10.64 -0.38
CA ILE A 28 -18.29 -11.18 0.75
C ILE A 28 -17.85 -12.62 0.43
N GLY A 29 -18.76 -13.41 -0.15
CA GLY A 29 -18.47 -14.75 -0.63
C GLY A 29 -17.38 -14.77 -1.71
N ASP A 30 -17.40 -13.79 -2.63
CA ASP A 30 -16.40 -13.67 -3.70
C ASP A 30 -15.00 -13.40 -3.14
N VAL A 31 -14.88 -12.44 -2.20
CA VAL A 31 -13.60 -12.14 -1.54
C VAL A 31 -13.06 -13.37 -0.82
N ARG A 32 -13.92 -14.14 -0.13
CA ARG A 32 -13.53 -15.38 0.55
C ARG A 32 -12.99 -16.43 -0.42
N ARG A 33 -13.67 -16.66 -1.56
CA ARG A 33 -13.19 -17.60 -2.58
C ARG A 33 -11.85 -17.16 -3.16
N GLN A 34 -11.68 -15.86 -3.37
CA GLN A 34 -10.44 -15.30 -3.91
C GLN A 34 -9.27 -15.43 -2.93
N VAL A 35 -9.45 -15.14 -1.64
CA VAL A 35 -8.37 -15.32 -0.65
C VAL A 35 -7.98 -16.79 -0.50
N GLN A 36 -8.94 -17.71 -0.49
CA GLN A 36 -8.67 -19.14 -0.39
C GLN A 36 -7.90 -19.64 -1.60
N LYS A 37 -8.30 -19.21 -2.81
CA LYS A 37 -7.58 -19.54 -4.05
C LYS A 37 -6.15 -19.01 -4.03
N GLY A 38 -5.94 -17.74 -3.68
CA GLY A 38 -4.60 -17.15 -3.67
C GLY A 38 -3.70 -17.73 -2.58
N LEU A 39 -4.21 -17.94 -1.36
CA LEU A 39 -3.44 -18.61 -0.31
C LEU A 39 -3.03 -20.03 -0.72
N ARG A 40 -3.93 -20.81 -1.34
CA ARG A 40 -3.61 -22.15 -1.86
C ARG A 40 -2.49 -22.09 -2.91
N LEU A 41 -2.54 -21.11 -3.82
CA LEU A 41 -1.50 -20.92 -4.85
C LEU A 41 -0.14 -20.54 -4.26
N LEU A 42 -0.13 -19.92 -3.08
CA LEU A 42 1.07 -19.47 -2.38
C LEU A 42 1.57 -20.49 -1.34
N GLY A 43 0.89 -21.63 -1.18
CA GLY A 43 1.25 -22.67 -0.21
C GLY A 43 0.81 -22.37 1.23
N GLY A 44 -0.15 -21.46 1.42
CA GLY A 44 -0.78 -21.19 2.71
C GLY A 44 -1.57 -22.40 3.25
N ASP A 45 -1.49 -22.63 4.55
CA ASP A 45 -2.22 -23.72 5.21
C ASP A 45 -3.73 -23.46 5.39
N ALA A 46 -4.46 -24.52 5.79
CA ALA A 46 -5.90 -24.46 5.99
C ALA A 46 -6.31 -23.52 7.13
N ASP A 47 -5.47 -23.39 8.16
CA ASP A 47 -5.70 -22.50 9.30
C ASP A 47 -5.65 -21.03 8.88
N LEU A 48 -4.61 -20.61 8.15
CA LEU A 48 -4.49 -19.26 7.60
C LEU A 48 -5.68 -18.93 6.70
N ALA A 49 -6.08 -19.88 5.84
CA ALA A 49 -7.24 -19.70 4.96
C ALA A 49 -8.56 -19.56 5.74
N ALA A 50 -8.74 -20.30 6.83
CA ALA A 50 -9.91 -20.21 7.70
C ALA A 50 -9.94 -18.87 8.47
N ARG A 51 -8.82 -18.47 9.07
CA ARG A 51 -8.68 -17.17 9.77
C ARG A 51 -8.98 -16.00 8.84
N ALA A 52 -8.35 -15.97 7.66
CA ALA A 52 -8.60 -14.93 6.65
C ALA A 52 -10.08 -14.89 6.21
N SER A 53 -10.70 -16.06 5.99
CA SER A 53 -12.11 -16.16 5.60
C SER A 53 -13.06 -15.60 6.67
N LEU A 54 -12.77 -15.87 7.95
CA LEU A 54 -13.54 -15.36 9.08
C LEU A 54 -13.40 -13.84 9.19
N ILE A 55 -12.18 -13.31 9.07
CA ILE A 55 -11.92 -11.87 9.08
C ILE A 55 -12.69 -11.16 7.95
N ILE A 56 -12.64 -11.69 6.72
CA ILE A 56 -13.40 -11.14 5.58
C ILE A 56 -14.90 -11.16 5.85
N ASN A 57 -15.42 -12.24 6.43
CA ASN A 57 -16.84 -12.35 6.75
C ASN A 57 -17.30 -11.27 7.73
N GLU A 58 -16.54 -11.09 8.82
CA GLU A 58 -16.86 -10.08 9.84
C GLU A 58 -16.66 -8.65 9.31
N LEU A 59 -15.58 -8.38 8.57
CA LEU A 59 -15.36 -7.08 7.94
C LEU A 59 -16.47 -6.76 6.94
N GLY A 60 -16.78 -7.67 6.03
CA GLY A 60 -17.83 -7.48 5.03
C GLY A 60 -19.20 -7.25 5.68
N THR A 61 -19.54 -8.03 6.71
CA THR A 61 -20.80 -7.86 7.46
C THR A 61 -20.85 -6.50 8.16
N ASN A 62 -19.74 -6.05 8.74
CA ASN A 62 -19.66 -4.72 9.35
C ASN A 62 -19.85 -3.60 8.32
N LEU A 63 -19.25 -3.73 7.13
CA LEU A 63 -19.45 -2.78 6.03
C LEU A 63 -20.92 -2.71 5.63
N LEU A 64 -21.60 -3.85 5.45
CA LEU A 64 -23.02 -3.86 5.07
C LEU A 64 -23.96 -3.33 6.16
N ARG A 65 -23.71 -3.67 7.42
CA ARG A 65 -24.61 -3.32 8.53
C ARG A 65 -24.39 -1.93 9.10
N HIS A 66 -23.16 -1.42 9.08
CA HIS A 66 -22.80 -0.22 9.83
C HIS A 66 -22.36 0.95 8.94
N ALA A 67 -21.85 0.71 7.73
CA ALA A 67 -21.39 1.81 6.87
C ALA A 67 -22.52 2.57 6.17
N GLY A 68 -23.74 2.01 6.13
CA GLY A 68 -24.91 2.58 5.44
C GLY A 68 -24.87 2.38 3.92
N SER A 69 -23.80 2.77 3.25
CA SER A 69 -23.62 2.65 1.79
C SER A 69 -22.71 1.49 1.36
N GLY A 70 -22.30 0.66 2.32
CA GLY A 70 -21.27 -0.35 2.13
C GLY A 70 -19.86 0.23 2.19
N GLY A 71 -18.90 -0.45 1.59
CA GLY A 71 -17.51 -0.01 1.57
C GLY A 71 -16.65 -0.88 0.69
N GLU A 72 -15.37 -0.99 1.03
CA GLU A 72 -14.40 -1.75 0.26
C GLU A 72 -13.57 -2.68 1.15
N ILE A 73 -13.23 -3.85 0.60
CA ILE A 73 -12.17 -4.70 1.12
C ILE A 73 -10.97 -4.64 0.17
N LEU A 74 -9.80 -4.31 0.70
CA LEU A 74 -8.53 -4.42 -0.01
C LEU A 74 -7.77 -5.65 0.51
N LEU A 75 -7.35 -6.52 -0.42
CA LEU A 75 -6.65 -7.77 -0.14
C LEU A 75 -5.27 -7.77 -0.79
N ARG A 76 -4.21 -7.98 -0.02
CA ARG A 76 -2.85 -8.13 -0.54
C ARG A 76 -2.14 -9.28 0.16
N TYR A 77 -1.39 -10.09 -0.59
CA TYR A 77 -0.58 -11.16 0.01
C TYR A 77 0.75 -10.58 0.45
N LEU A 78 1.37 -11.18 1.47
CA LEU A 78 2.61 -10.68 2.05
C LEU A 78 3.76 -11.62 1.65
N ASP A 79 4.70 -11.10 0.86
CA ASP A 79 5.95 -11.78 0.50
C ASP A 79 7.07 -11.22 1.37
N GLN A 80 7.55 -12.10 2.23
CA GLN A 80 8.87 -12.08 2.85
C GLN A 80 9.14 -11.30 4.15
N PRO A 81 10.13 -11.82 4.90
CA PRO A 81 10.57 -13.22 4.87
C PRO A 81 9.46 -14.08 5.47
N ALA A 82 9.25 -15.27 4.89
CA ALA A 82 8.29 -16.29 5.35
C ALA A 82 8.02 -16.26 6.87
N PRO A 83 6.76 -16.47 7.28
CA PRO A 83 5.72 -17.26 6.61
C PRO A 83 4.80 -16.50 5.62
N VAL A 84 4.04 -17.26 4.81
CA VAL A 84 2.97 -16.74 3.94
C VAL A 84 1.97 -15.95 4.79
N GLY A 85 1.59 -14.76 4.33
CA GLY A 85 0.57 -13.97 5.01
C GLY A 85 -0.36 -13.24 4.07
N VAL A 86 -1.44 -12.70 4.63
CA VAL A 86 -2.39 -11.85 3.92
C VAL A 86 -2.75 -10.63 4.76
N GLU A 87 -2.78 -9.50 4.09
CA GLU A 87 -3.29 -8.23 4.58
C GLU A 87 -4.71 -8.01 4.05
N ILE A 88 -5.61 -7.68 4.99
CA ILE A 88 -7.03 -7.46 4.73
C ILE A 88 -7.38 -6.11 5.36
N LEU A 89 -7.78 -5.16 4.52
CA LEU A 89 -8.24 -3.84 4.93
C LEU A 89 -9.73 -3.70 4.65
N GLY A 90 -10.52 -3.30 5.63
CA GLY A 90 -11.90 -2.86 5.46
C GLY A 90 -11.98 -1.34 5.53
N LEU A 91 -12.57 -0.69 4.53
CA LEU A 91 -12.67 0.76 4.40
C LEU A 91 -14.13 1.16 4.19
N ASP A 92 -14.64 2.10 5.00
CA ASP A 92 -15.93 2.73 4.79
C ASP A 92 -15.89 4.24 5.00
N ARG A 93 -16.94 4.92 4.52
CA ARG A 93 -17.23 6.35 4.73
C ARG A 93 -18.55 6.53 5.50
N GLY A 94 -18.87 5.57 6.36
CA GLY A 94 -20.10 5.54 7.14
C GLY A 94 -20.05 6.48 8.36
N PRO A 95 -20.97 6.30 9.32
CA PRO A 95 -21.08 7.15 10.51
C PRO A 95 -19.89 7.06 11.46
N GLY A 96 -19.04 6.05 11.33
CA GLY A 96 -17.92 5.79 12.25
C GLY A 96 -18.37 5.21 13.60
N ILE A 97 -17.40 4.99 14.48
CA ILE A 97 -17.55 4.34 15.78
C ILE A 97 -17.13 5.36 16.85
N SER A 98 -18.07 5.76 17.71
CA SER A 98 -17.83 6.77 18.76
C SER A 98 -16.90 6.28 19.86
N ASN A 99 -16.99 5.00 20.25
CA ASN A 99 -16.11 4.38 21.23
C ASN A 99 -15.56 3.04 20.70
N VAL A 100 -14.41 3.11 20.05
CA VAL A 100 -13.73 1.93 19.48
C VAL A 100 -13.38 0.93 20.57
N THR A 101 -12.89 1.37 21.72
CA THR A 101 -12.52 0.47 22.82
C THR A 101 -13.70 -0.38 23.28
N GLN A 102 -14.88 0.24 23.44
CA GLN A 102 -16.11 -0.47 23.80
C GLN A 102 -16.58 -1.40 22.68
N ALA A 103 -16.48 -0.98 21.42
CA ALA A 103 -16.86 -1.81 20.26
C ALA A 103 -15.95 -3.04 20.06
N MET A 104 -14.76 -3.05 20.68
CA MET A 104 -13.85 -4.19 20.69
C MET A 104 -14.17 -5.23 21.79
N THR A 105 -15.01 -4.86 22.78
CA THR A 105 -15.41 -5.77 23.86
C THR A 105 -16.49 -6.72 23.36
N ASP A 106 -16.29 -8.02 23.54
CA ASP A 106 -17.27 -9.04 23.12
C ASP A 106 -18.63 -8.80 23.78
N GLY A 107 -19.70 -8.95 22.99
CA GLY A 107 -21.08 -8.78 23.44
C GLY A 107 -21.66 -7.38 23.21
N PHE A 108 -20.86 -6.41 22.74
CA PHE A 108 -21.36 -5.08 22.41
C PHE A 108 -21.78 -5.00 20.93
N SER A 109 -23.08 -4.84 20.68
CA SER A 109 -23.60 -4.55 19.34
C SER A 109 -24.64 -3.45 19.37
N THR A 110 -24.56 -2.52 18.43
CA THR A 110 -25.53 -1.41 18.28
C THR A 110 -26.75 -1.80 17.44
N PHE A 111 -26.73 -2.96 16.76
CA PHE A 111 -27.78 -3.39 15.81
C PHE A 111 -28.24 -4.84 16.00
N GLY A 112 -28.25 -5.36 17.23
CA GLY A 112 -28.86 -6.67 17.55
C GLY A 112 -28.08 -7.90 17.05
N GLY A 113 -26.80 -7.74 16.66
CA GLY A 113 -25.89 -8.87 16.41
C GLY A 113 -25.26 -9.39 17.70
N LYS A 114 -24.50 -10.49 17.65
CA LYS A 114 -23.81 -11.03 18.84
C LYS A 114 -22.77 -10.07 19.46
N GLY A 115 -22.39 -8.99 18.76
CA GLY A 115 -21.41 -8.02 19.27
C GLY A 115 -19.98 -8.57 19.35
N ILE A 116 -19.66 -9.54 18.49
CA ILE A 116 -18.38 -10.28 18.51
C ILE A 116 -17.48 -9.87 17.33
N GLY A 117 -18.00 -9.15 16.32
CA GLY A 117 -17.35 -9.01 15.01
C GLY A 117 -15.93 -8.42 15.06
N LEU A 118 -15.76 -7.23 15.66
CA LEU A 118 -14.43 -6.59 15.76
C LEU A 118 -13.49 -7.32 16.74
N GLY A 119 -14.01 -7.82 17.86
CA GLY A 119 -13.25 -8.65 18.80
C GLY A 119 -12.74 -9.94 18.15
N SER A 120 -13.58 -10.57 17.31
CA SER A 120 -13.23 -11.75 16.52
C SER A 120 -12.13 -11.46 15.52
N ILE A 121 -12.25 -10.38 14.74
CA ILE A 121 -11.20 -9.96 13.79
C ILE A 121 -9.87 -9.79 14.53
N ARG A 122 -9.85 -9.09 15.67
CA ARG A 122 -8.62 -8.92 16.46
C ARG A 122 -8.05 -10.24 16.96
N ARG A 123 -8.88 -11.16 17.46
CA ARG A 123 -8.41 -12.48 17.92
C ARG A 123 -7.80 -13.33 16.82
N GLN A 124 -8.34 -13.24 15.61
CA GLN A 124 -7.81 -13.99 14.47
C GLN A 124 -6.57 -13.32 13.84
N SER A 125 -6.32 -12.04 14.15
CA SER A 125 -5.23 -11.26 13.57
C SER A 125 -3.93 -11.40 14.35
N ASP A 126 -2.81 -11.54 13.64
CA ASP A 126 -1.48 -11.43 14.24
C ASP A 126 -1.06 -9.94 14.36
N MET A 127 -1.51 -9.11 13.41
CA MET A 127 -1.44 -7.65 13.52
C MET A 127 -2.81 -7.03 13.26
N PHE A 128 -3.27 -6.19 14.18
CA PHE A 128 -4.55 -5.50 14.08
C PHE A 128 -4.38 -4.00 14.33
N ALA A 129 -5.02 -3.19 13.50
CA ALA A 129 -5.18 -1.76 13.76
C ALA A 129 -6.56 -1.31 13.29
N ILE A 130 -7.14 -0.36 14.01
CA ILE A 130 -8.43 0.23 13.65
C ILE A 130 -8.34 1.75 13.86
N HIS A 131 -8.94 2.49 12.94
CA HIS A 131 -9.22 3.89 13.10
C HIS A 131 -10.64 4.18 12.69
N SER A 132 -11.36 4.89 13.53
CA SER A 132 -12.71 5.34 13.25
C SER A 132 -12.89 6.74 13.80
N ARG A 133 -13.60 7.59 13.05
CA ARG A 133 -13.98 8.92 13.50
C ARG A 133 -15.45 9.15 13.15
N VAL A 134 -16.21 9.68 14.12
CA VAL A 134 -17.63 9.96 13.95
C VAL A 134 -17.83 10.92 12.76
N GLY A 135 -18.69 10.52 11.83
CA GLY A 135 -18.97 11.24 10.59
C GLY A 135 -17.98 11.01 9.44
N GLU A 136 -16.87 10.28 9.67
CA GLU A 136 -15.82 10.06 8.66
C GLU A 136 -15.60 8.58 8.29
N GLY A 137 -16.28 7.66 8.96
CA GLY A 137 -16.22 6.22 8.72
C GLY A 137 -15.06 5.51 9.42
N THR A 138 -14.82 4.25 9.03
CA THR A 138 -13.87 3.36 9.68
C THR A 138 -12.86 2.76 8.69
N VAL A 139 -11.64 2.55 9.17
CA VAL A 139 -10.58 1.77 8.53
C VAL A 139 -10.13 0.70 9.51
N VAL A 140 -10.22 -0.56 9.09
CA VAL A 140 -9.75 -1.72 9.87
C VAL A 140 -8.67 -2.44 9.07
N LEU A 141 -7.53 -2.69 9.71
CA LEU A 141 -6.40 -3.44 9.18
C LEU A 141 -6.24 -4.74 9.97
N SER A 142 -6.21 -5.85 9.25
CA SER A 142 -5.84 -7.16 9.76
C SER A 142 -4.71 -7.72 8.91
N ARG A 143 -3.68 -8.26 9.55
CA ARG A 143 -2.71 -9.14 8.91
C ARG A 143 -2.66 -10.45 9.66
N VAL A 144 -2.65 -11.53 8.88
CA VAL A 144 -2.53 -12.90 9.37
C VAL A 144 -1.43 -13.61 8.60
N TRP A 145 -0.65 -14.40 9.32
CA TRP A 145 0.43 -15.20 8.79
C TRP A 145 0.25 -16.65 9.19
N GLN A 146 0.70 -17.55 8.33
CA GLN A 146 0.78 -18.97 8.65
C GLN A 146 1.71 -19.18 9.86
N ALA A 147 1.30 -20.02 10.80
CA ALA A 147 2.01 -20.25 12.05
C ALA A 147 3.27 -21.12 11.83
N THR A 148 4.33 -20.54 11.28
CA THR A 148 5.66 -21.17 11.24
C THR A 148 6.73 -20.10 11.36
N THR A 149 7.46 -20.15 12.47
CA THR A 149 8.62 -19.31 12.82
C THR A 149 8.25 -17.86 13.18
N ARG A 150 8.60 -17.45 14.41
CA ARG A 150 8.49 -16.07 14.89
C ARG A 150 8.89 -15.12 13.77
N LEU A 151 7.98 -14.22 13.37
CA LEU A 151 8.30 -13.09 12.51
C LEU A 151 9.61 -12.51 13.05
N ARG A 152 10.72 -12.67 12.33
CA ARG A 152 11.94 -11.96 12.68
C ARG A 152 11.56 -10.50 12.52
N SER A 153 11.51 -9.77 13.63
CA SER A 153 11.37 -8.31 13.59
C SER A 153 12.39 -7.81 12.58
N SER A 154 11.96 -7.30 11.44
CA SER A 154 12.89 -6.65 10.54
C SER A 154 13.50 -5.51 11.35
N GLN A 155 14.82 -5.51 11.49
CA GLN A 155 15.57 -4.46 12.18
C GLN A 155 15.57 -3.15 11.38
N SER A 156 14.55 -2.92 10.55
CA SER A 156 14.40 -1.63 9.89
C SER A 156 13.87 -0.65 10.92
N SER A 157 14.59 0.45 11.10
CA SER A 157 14.09 1.61 11.83
C SER A 157 12.94 2.30 11.10
N TYR A 158 12.40 1.75 10.00
CA TYR A 158 11.32 2.34 9.23
C TYR A 158 10.03 1.54 9.33
N GLN A 159 8.92 2.25 9.48
CA GLN A 159 7.57 1.71 9.32
C GLN A 159 6.96 2.30 8.05
N MET A 160 6.49 1.42 7.17
CA MET A 160 5.93 1.78 5.88
C MET A 160 4.49 1.30 5.76
N GLY A 161 3.65 2.14 5.17
CA GLY A 161 2.34 1.77 4.68
C GLY A 161 2.22 2.03 3.19
N VAL A 162 1.70 1.08 2.43
CA VAL A 162 1.47 1.24 0.98
C VAL A 162 0.09 0.72 0.64
N ILE A 163 -0.69 1.53 -0.06
CA ILE A 163 -1.87 1.10 -0.81
C ILE A 163 -1.54 1.26 -2.29
N SER A 164 -1.88 0.26 -3.08
CA SER A 164 -1.68 0.27 -4.53
C SER A 164 -2.79 -0.56 -5.14
N VAL A 165 -3.63 0.06 -5.96
CA VAL A 165 -4.88 -0.53 -6.44
C VAL A 165 -5.03 -0.24 -7.93
N ALA A 166 -5.41 -1.27 -8.69
CA ALA A 166 -5.67 -1.11 -10.12
C ALA A 166 -6.93 -0.25 -10.38
N MET A 167 -6.93 0.50 -11.47
CA MET A 167 -8.12 1.19 -11.98
C MET A 167 -9.30 0.20 -12.07
N PRO A 168 -10.52 0.60 -11.68
CA PRO A 168 -11.70 -0.27 -11.80
C PRO A 168 -11.87 -0.84 -13.21
N GLY A 169 -12.08 -2.16 -13.30
CA GLY A 169 -12.24 -2.87 -14.57
C GLY A 169 -10.93 -3.30 -15.24
N GLN A 170 -9.76 -2.89 -14.72
CA GLN A 170 -8.47 -3.35 -15.23
C GLN A 170 -8.02 -4.66 -14.56
N THR A 171 -7.30 -5.48 -15.33
CA THR A 171 -6.73 -6.76 -14.87
C THR A 171 -5.33 -6.63 -14.30
N ALA A 172 -4.69 -5.47 -14.48
CA ALA A 172 -3.35 -5.15 -13.98
C ALA A 172 -3.27 -3.66 -13.62
N CYS A 173 -2.54 -3.36 -12.55
CA CYS A 173 -2.28 -1.98 -12.12
C CYS A 173 -1.11 -1.40 -12.93
N GLY A 174 -1.31 -0.20 -13.50
CA GLY A 174 -0.30 0.60 -14.20
C GLY A 174 0.77 1.18 -13.28
N ASP A 175 0.50 1.28 -11.98
CA ASP A 175 1.47 1.75 -11.00
C ASP A 175 2.46 0.65 -10.57
N GLY A 176 3.54 1.05 -9.88
CA GLY A 176 4.49 0.14 -9.26
C GLY A 176 5.26 0.79 -8.12
N TRP A 177 5.76 -0.03 -7.20
CA TRP A 177 6.64 0.44 -6.12
C TRP A 177 7.61 -0.65 -5.68
N ARG A 178 8.80 -0.26 -5.22
CA ARG A 178 9.83 -1.15 -4.66
C ARG A 178 10.63 -0.46 -3.57
N THR A 179 11.27 -1.25 -2.73
CA THR A 179 12.20 -0.78 -1.72
C THR A 179 13.47 -1.64 -1.74
N ALA A 180 14.61 -1.00 -1.56
CA ALA A 180 15.89 -1.66 -1.32
C ALA A 180 16.49 -1.09 -0.03
N PHE A 181 16.99 -1.95 0.86
CA PHE A 181 17.65 -1.54 2.09
C PHE A 181 19.07 -2.09 2.14
N THR A 182 20.05 -1.21 1.92
CA THR A 182 21.45 -1.59 1.79
C THR A 182 22.32 -0.71 2.66
N ARG A 183 23.12 -1.32 3.54
CA ARG A 183 24.08 -0.61 4.41
C ARG A 183 23.46 0.55 5.22
N GLY A 184 22.23 0.37 5.71
CA GLY A 184 21.53 1.39 6.50
C GLY A 184 20.82 2.47 5.68
N VAL A 185 20.91 2.42 4.34
CA VAL A 185 20.23 3.34 3.42
C VAL A 185 18.96 2.69 2.89
N LEU A 186 17.83 3.38 2.99
CA LEU A 186 16.56 2.96 2.40
C LEU A 186 16.36 3.68 1.07
N THR A 187 16.27 2.93 -0.03
CA THR A 187 15.89 3.47 -1.34
C THR A 187 14.49 2.98 -1.71
N ILE A 188 13.64 3.89 -2.18
CA ILE A 188 12.24 3.66 -2.52
C ILE A 188 12.04 4.08 -3.98
N LEU A 189 11.44 3.21 -4.77
CA LEU A 189 10.97 3.50 -6.12
C LEU A 189 9.44 3.57 -6.11
N MET A 190 8.88 4.56 -6.80
CA MET A 190 7.48 4.61 -7.23
C MET A 190 7.42 4.86 -8.74
N VAL A 191 6.48 4.21 -9.42
CA VAL A 191 6.30 4.25 -10.87
C VAL A 191 4.82 4.35 -11.19
N ASP A 192 4.52 5.12 -12.24
CA ASP A 192 3.20 5.27 -12.85
C ASP A 192 3.37 5.09 -14.36
N GLY A 193 3.00 3.91 -14.87
CA GLY A 193 3.12 3.57 -16.28
C GLY A 193 2.07 4.30 -17.12
N LEU A 194 2.45 4.80 -18.30
CA LEU A 194 1.55 5.65 -19.10
C LEU A 194 0.25 4.93 -19.50
N GLY A 195 -0.87 5.50 -19.06
CA GLY A 195 -2.22 4.97 -19.25
C GLY A 195 -2.59 3.98 -18.14
N HIS A 196 -3.40 2.97 -18.46
CA HIS A 196 -3.84 1.97 -17.48
C HIS A 196 -3.84 0.56 -18.10
N GLY A 197 -3.97 -0.45 -17.24
CA GLY A 197 -4.09 -1.85 -17.67
C GLY A 197 -2.75 -2.49 -18.06
N PRO A 198 -2.77 -3.59 -18.83
CA PRO A 198 -1.59 -4.46 -19.02
C PRO A 198 -0.35 -3.77 -19.60
N GLU A 199 -0.50 -2.82 -20.52
CA GLU A 199 0.65 -2.12 -21.13
C GLU A 199 1.29 -1.09 -20.20
N ALA A 200 0.49 -0.37 -19.41
CA ALA A 200 1.00 0.50 -18.34
C ALA A 200 1.72 -0.35 -17.29
N ALA A 201 1.10 -1.46 -16.87
CA ALA A 201 1.70 -2.42 -15.95
C ALA A 201 3.01 -3.00 -16.48
N ARG A 202 3.13 -3.21 -17.80
CA ARG A 202 4.39 -3.65 -18.43
C ARG A 202 5.50 -2.63 -18.23
N ALA A 203 5.22 -1.33 -18.44
CA ALA A 203 6.19 -0.26 -18.20
C ALA A 203 6.62 -0.20 -16.72
N ALA A 204 5.66 -0.19 -15.79
CA ALA A 204 5.96 -0.15 -14.36
C ALA A 204 6.76 -1.38 -13.89
N LYS A 205 6.41 -2.58 -14.35
CA LYS A 205 7.15 -3.81 -14.04
C LYS A 205 8.58 -3.79 -14.58
N THR A 206 8.79 -3.25 -15.78
CA THR A 206 10.13 -3.09 -16.35
C THR A 206 10.97 -2.15 -15.49
N ALA A 207 10.43 -1.01 -15.09
CA ALA A 207 11.12 -0.09 -14.19
C ALA A 207 11.47 -0.71 -12.82
N MET A 208 10.52 -1.44 -12.21
CA MET A 208 10.77 -2.14 -10.94
C MET A 208 11.87 -3.19 -11.05
N ARG A 209 11.90 -3.98 -12.13
CA ARG A 209 12.96 -4.98 -12.37
C ARG A 209 14.31 -4.34 -12.62
N ALA A 210 14.35 -3.21 -13.34
CA ALA A 210 15.58 -2.47 -13.55
C ALA A 210 16.12 -1.96 -12.21
N PHE A 211 15.27 -1.36 -11.36
CA PHE A 211 15.63 -0.89 -10.02
C PHE A 211 16.20 -1.98 -9.10
N GLU A 212 15.59 -3.18 -9.06
CA GLU A 212 16.07 -4.32 -8.27
C GLU A 212 17.51 -4.75 -8.63
N ARG A 213 18.00 -4.42 -9.84
CA ARG A 213 19.38 -4.71 -10.26
C ARG A 213 20.37 -3.61 -9.89
N GLN A 214 19.87 -2.45 -9.49
CA GLN A 214 20.67 -1.25 -9.30
C GLN A 214 20.83 -0.83 -7.83
N GLU A 215 20.41 -1.66 -6.86
CA GLU A 215 20.28 -1.31 -5.42
C GLU A 215 21.52 -0.65 -4.77
N ASN A 216 22.71 -0.82 -5.35
CA ASN A 216 23.99 -0.26 -4.86
C ASN A 216 24.48 1.01 -5.57
N HIS A 217 23.80 1.47 -6.63
CA HIS A 217 24.25 2.59 -7.47
C HIS A 217 23.70 3.94 -6.97
N GLU A 218 24.21 5.05 -7.47
CA GLU A 218 23.65 6.38 -7.17
C GLU A 218 22.25 6.57 -7.78
N ILE A 219 21.42 7.44 -7.19
CA ILE A 219 20.02 7.60 -7.61
C ILE A 219 19.87 8.03 -9.08
N THR A 220 20.83 8.82 -9.59
CA THR A 220 20.88 9.24 -10.99
C THR A 220 21.19 8.08 -11.93
N GLU A 221 22.14 7.22 -11.54
CA GLU A 221 22.52 6.02 -12.31
C GLU A 221 21.37 5.01 -12.32
N MET A 222 20.70 4.82 -11.18
CA MET A 222 19.50 4.00 -11.09
C MET A 222 18.42 4.47 -12.06
N LEU A 223 18.11 5.76 -12.09
CA LEU A 223 17.07 6.29 -12.96
C LEU A 223 17.46 6.25 -14.44
N GLN A 224 18.73 6.45 -14.77
CA GLN A 224 19.24 6.29 -16.13
C GLN A 224 19.10 4.83 -16.61
N ALA A 225 19.47 3.85 -15.78
CA ALA A 225 19.29 2.44 -16.12
C ALA A 225 17.81 2.05 -16.26
N ILE A 226 16.94 2.60 -15.40
CA ILE A 226 15.48 2.43 -15.54
C ILE A 226 14.99 3.05 -16.86
N HIS A 227 15.49 4.23 -17.24
CA HIS A 227 15.12 4.88 -18.50
C HIS A 227 15.47 4.03 -19.72
N GLU A 228 16.68 3.47 -19.76
CA GLU A 228 17.15 2.60 -20.84
C GLU A 228 16.34 1.30 -20.92
N GLU A 229 16.12 0.63 -19.79
CA GLU A 229 15.32 -0.61 -19.76
C GLU A 229 13.85 -0.38 -20.15
N CYS A 230 13.30 0.81 -19.87
CA CYS A 230 11.94 1.18 -20.26
C CYS A 230 11.79 1.56 -21.73
N HIS A 231 12.86 1.63 -22.54
CA HIS A 231 12.75 1.81 -23.98
C HIS A 231 11.89 0.71 -24.61
N GLY A 232 11.00 1.06 -25.54
CA GLY A 232 10.05 0.11 -26.15
C GLY A 232 8.86 -0.28 -25.27
N THR A 233 8.69 0.35 -24.11
CA THR A 233 7.43 0.35 -23.34
C THR A 233 6.59 1.58 -23.67
N ARG A 234 5.43 1.77 -23.01
CA ARG A 234 4.69 3.03 -23.07
C ARG A 234 5.40 4.20 -22.37
N GLY A 235 6.46 3.91 -21.62
CA GLY A 235 7.10 4.84 -20.71
C GLY A 235 6.34 4.98 -19.39
N ALA A 236 6.92 5.72 -18.46
CA ALA A 236 6.36 5.94 -17.14
C ALA A 236 6.79 7.28 -16.52
N ALA A 237 5.99 7.81 -15.60
CA ALA A 237 6.51 8.70 -14.57
C ALA A 237 7.20 7.86 -13.48
N VAL A 238 8.31 8.36 -12.94
CA VAL A 238 9.13 7.65 -11.95
C VAL A 238 9.62 8.62 -10.88
N ALA A 239 9.57 8.20 -9.62
CA ALA A 239 10.24 8.87 -8.53
C ALA A 239 11.07 7.89 -7.72
N ILE A 240 12.30 8.28 -7.41
CA ILE A 240 13.17 7.57 -6.49
C ILE A 240 13.42 8.47 -5.28
N VAL A 241 13.33 7.89 -4.08
CA VAL A 241 13.73 8.51 -2.81
C VAL A 241 14.83 7.66 -2.21
N ARG A 242 15.90 8.28 -1.72
CA ARG A 242 16.96 7.62 -0.97
C ARG A 242 17.14 8.32 0.38
N ILE A 243 16.96 7.58 1.47
CA ILE A 243 17.10 8.07 2.84
C ILE A 243 18.43 7.59 3.40
N ILE A 244 19.28 8.54 3.76
CA ILE A 244 20.64 8.35 4.27
C ILE A 244 20.65 8.84 5.73
N PRO A 245 20.21 8.02 6.69
CA PRO A 245 20.02 8.46 8.07
C PRO A 245 21.32 8.88 8.76
N ALA A 246 22.47 8.31 8.39
CA ALA A 246 23.78 8.70 8.91
C ALA A 246 24.12 10.18 8.64
N GLU A 247 23.52 10.77 7.61
CA GLU A 247 23.72 12.16 7.20
C GLU A 247 22.49 13.04 7.48
N ALA A 248 21.44 12.50 8.11
CA ALA A 248 20.15 13.17 8.25
C ALA A 248 19.62 13.75 6.93
N ARG A 249 19.83 13.01 5.82
CA ARG A 249 19.61 13.48 4.46
C ARG A 249 18.68 12.55 3.68
N LEU A 250 17.83 13.15 2.87
CA LEU A 250 17.00 12.49 1.86
C LEU A 250 17.37 13.03 0.48
N GLU A 251 17.66 12.15 -0.45
CA GLU A 251 17.80 12.47 -1.86
C GLU A 251 16.52 12.10 -2.62
N PHE A 252 16.14 12.94 -3.56
CA PHE A 252 14.98 12.74 -4.43
C PHE A 252 15.35 12.95 -5.88
N LEU A 253 14.86 12.07 -6.75
CA LEU A 253 14.93 12.23 -8.19
C LEU A 253 13.60 11.78 -8.80
N GLY A 254 12.85 12.74 -9.34
CA GLY A 254 11.54 12.50 -9.95
C GLY A 254 11.47 12.99 -11.39
N VAL A 255 10.88 12.18 -12.27
CA VAL A 255 10.55 12.51 -13.66
C VAL A 255 9.06 12.26 -13.86
N GLY A 256 8.33 13.30 -14.28
CA GLY A 256 6.88 13.25 -14.48
C GLY A 256 6.08 13.75 -13.27
N ASN A 257 4.91 13.15 -13.04
CA ASN A 257 3.84 13.63 -12.18
C ASN A 257 3.70 12.89 -10.82
N ILE A 258 4.64 11.99 -10.47
CA ILE A 258 4.62 11.39 -9.12
C ILE A 258 4.88 12.48 -8.07
N SER A 259 3.97 12.54 -7.11
CA SER A 259 4.05 13.47 -5.98
C SER A 259 4.81 12.83 -4.83
N ALA A 260 5.74 13.57 -4.24
CA ALA A 260 6.42 13.19 -3.02
C ALA A 260 6.61 14.40 -2.11
N GLY A 261 6.63 14.20 -0.81
CA GLY A 261 7.00 15.27 0.11
C GLY A 261 7.06 14.85 1.57
N LEU A 262 7.70 15.73 2.34
CA LEU A 262 7.91 15.57 3.77
C LEU A 262 6.82 16.30 4.54
N VAL A 263 6.10 15.58 5.38
CA VAL A 263 5.04 16.10 6.25
C VAL A 263 5.55 16.13 7.69
N SER A 264 5.66 17.33 8.26
CA SER A 264 5.89 17.55 9.69
C SER A 264 4.65 18.14 10.35
N ALA A 265 4.73 18.40 11.66
CA ALA A 265 3.64 19.05 12.40
C ALA A 265 3.35 20.48 11.91
N GLN A 266 4.35 21.15 11.34
CA GLN A 266 4.30 22.57 11.01
C GLN A 266 4.14 22.84 9.52
N LYS A 267 4.61 21.92 8.67
CA LYS A 267 4.63 22.17 7.22
C LYS A 267 4.62 20.88 6.41
N PHE A 268 4.23 21.05 5.16
CA PHE A 268 4.55 20.13 4.07
C PHE A 268 5.70 20.72 3.24
N SER A 269 6.66 19.88 2.85
CA SER A 269 7.76 20.25 1.97
C SER A 269 7.76 19.30 0.77
N GLY A 270 7.23 19.77 -0.36
CA GLY A 270 7.12 18.98 -1.59
C GLY A 270 8.49 18.75 -2.24
N CYS A 271 8.68 17.54 -2.75
CA CYS A 271 9.83 17.16 -3.55
C CYS A 271 9.60 17.55 -5.02
N LEU A 272 10.60 18.16 -5.66
CA LEU A 272 10.46 18.70 -7.00
C LEU A 272 10.85 17.66 -8.07
N SER A 273 9.89 17.29 -8.91
CA SER A 273 10.12 16.46 -10.10
C SER A 273 10.40 17.33 -11.34
N THR A 274 11.17 16.79 -12.28
CA THR A 274 11.39 17.41 -13.61
C THR A 274 10.39 16.88 -14.64
N PRO A 275 9.94 17.70 -15.61
CA PRO A 275 9.12 17.21 -16.71
C PRO A 275 9.85 16.15 -17.56
N GLY A 276 9.13 15.13 -18.00
CA GLY A 276 9.65 14.07 -18.87
C GLY A 276 8.90 12.76 -18.69
N ILE A 277 9.22 11.78 -19.54
CA ILE A 277 8.68 10.43 -19.47
C ILE A 277 9.85 9.44 -19.50
N VAL A 278 9.99 8.63 -18.47
CA VAL A 278 11.02 7.60 -18.41
C VAL A 278 10.72 6.53 -19.45
N GLY A 279 11.73 6.11 -20.22
CA GLY A 279 11.57 5.24 -21.38
C GLY A 279 11.34 5.97 -22.71
N LEU A 280 11.15 7.30 -22.71
CA LEU A 280 10.89 8.09 -23.92
C LEU A 280 11.71 9.39 -23.94
N GLY A 281 12.23 9.77 -25.12
CA GLY A 281 12.92 11.03 -25.34
C GLY A 281 14.20 11.19 -24.50
N GLN A 282 14.77 12.40 -24.52
CA GLN A 282 15.91 12.75 -23.68
C GLN A 282 15.43 13.25 -22.32
N LEU A 283 16.09 12.84 -21.25
CA LEU A 283 15.81 13.30 -19.89
C LEU A 283 16.89 14.25 -19.38
N LYS A 284 16.46 15.27 -18.63
CA LYS A 284 17.36 16.10 -17.82
C LYS A 284 17.19 15.73 -16.36
N LEU A 285 18.11 14.94 -15.84
CA LEU A 285 18.02 14.43 -14.48
C LEU A 285 18.51 15.47 -13.48
N ARG A 286 17.68 15.80 -12.49
CA ARG A 286 18.03 16.73 -11.41
C ARG A 286 17.76 16.10 -10.06
N LYS A 287 18.85 15.67 -9.40
CA LYS A 287 18.80 15.24 -8.00
C LYS A 287 18.53 16.44 -7.10
N MET A 288 17.63 16.27 -6.15
CA MET A 288 17.29 17.25 -5.11
C MET A 288 17.58 16.64 -3.74
N GLU A 289 17.90 17.47 -2.76
CA GLU A 289 18.22 17.04 -1.40
C GLU A 289 17.34 17.76 -0.39
N TYR A 290 16.93 17.02 0.64
CA TYR A 290 16.05 17.49 1.70
C TYR A 290 16.55 16.98 3.06
N PRO A 291 16.32 17.74 4.15
CA PRO A 291 16.64 17.27 5.49
C PRO A 291 15.73 16.11 5.90
N TRP A 292 16.30 15.06 6.49
CA TRP A 292 15.59 13.94 7.08
C TRP A 292 15.85 13.89 8.59
N ASP A 293 14.94 14.47 9.37
CA ASP A 293 15.08 14.65 10.82
C ASP A 293 14.61 13.44 11.64
N GLY A 294 14.16 12.36 10.99
CA GLY A 294 13.56 11.18 11.61
C GLY A 294 12.20 11.41 12.28
N LYS A 295 11.67 12.65 12.28
CA LYS A 295 10.36 13.01 12.84
C LYS A 295 9.31 13.24 11.77
N SER A 296 9.76 13.59 10.57
CA SER A 296 8.90 13.83 9.40
C SER A 296 8.37 12.51 8.83
N LEU A 297 7.17 12.57 8.27
CA LEU A 297 6.61 11.50 7.44
C LEU A 297 7.01 11.77 5.98
N LEU A 298 7.46 10.73 5.27
CA LEU A 298 7.51 10.78 3.82
C LEU A 298 6.17 10.28 3.27
N VAL A 299 5.55 11.08 2.41
CA VAL A 299 4.36 10.70 1.65
C VAL A 299 4.70 10.73 0.17
N MET A 300 4.39 9.66 -0.55
CA MET A 300 4.52 9.57 -2.00
C MET A 300 3.21 9.04 -2.59
N HIS A 301 2.78 9.57 -3.73
CA HIS A 301 1.62 9.03 -4.43
C HIS A 301 1.66 9.29 -5.94
N THR A 302 1.03 8.40 -6.70
CA THR A 302 0.75 8.57 -8.14
C THR A 302 -0.39 9.56 -8.35
N ASP A 303 -0.64 9.96 -9.60
CA ASP A 303 -1.63 10.99 -9.89
C ASP A 303 -3.08 10.47 -9.83
N GLY A 304 -3.29 9.16 -9.68
CA GLY A 304 -4.58 8.58 -9.32
C GLY A 304 -5.13 9.03 -7.97
N LEU A 305 -4.33 9.76 -7.18
CA LEU A 305 -4.77 10.50 -6.01
C LEU A 305 -4.79 12.01 -6.27
N GLN A 306 -5.77 12.69 -5.67
CA GLN A 306 -5.84 14.15 -5.67
C GLN A 306 -4.62 14.73 -4.94
N THR A 307 -4.07 15.82 -5.47
CA THR A 307 -2.90 16.52 -4.89
C THR A 307 -3.30 17.62 -3.91
N ARG A 308 -4.60 17.95 -3.81
CA ARG A 308 -5.12 19.01 -2.95
C ARG A 308 -5.57 18.45 -1.60
N TRP A 309 -4.62 18.31 -0.68
CA TRP A 309 -4.84 17.92 0.71
C TRP A 309 -3.99 18.80 1.62
N HIS A 310 -4.41 19.02 2.87
CA HIS A 310 -3.66 19.85 3.80
C HIS A 310 -2.72 18.99 4.66
N HIS A 311 -1.54 19.50 4.98
CA HIS A 311 -0.54 18.75 5.75
C HIS A 311 -1.06 18.32 7.14
N SER A 312 -1.92 19.13 7.75
CA SER A 312 -2.61 18.81 9.01
C SER A 312 -3.49 17.57 8.90
N ASP A 313 -4.17 17.39 7.76
CA ASP A 313 -5.05 16.25 7.53
C ASP A 313 -4.26 14.94 7.64
N VAL A 314 -3.03 14.95 7.14
CA VAL A 314 -2.14 13.80 7.08
C VAL A 314 -1.34 13.61 8.37
N TYR A 315 -0.85 14.71 8.95
CA TYR A 315 -0.05 14.66 10.17
C TYR A 315 -0.87 14.12 11.36
N HIS A 316 -2.10 14.60 11.54
CA HIS A 316 -2.98 14.22 12.65
C HIS A 316 -3.67 12.86 12.47
N MET A 317 -3.58 12.22 11.30
CA MET A 317 -4.03 10.83 11.14
C MET A 317 -3.31 9.88 12.13
N PRO A 318 -3.84 8.68 12.38
CA PRO A 318 -3.24 7.68 13.28
C PRO A 318 -1.76 7.43 13.03
N ARG A 319 -1.00 7.08 14.08
CA ARG A 319 0.45 6.85 13.97
C ARG A 319 0.85 5.66 13.09
N ASN A 320 -0.06 4.73 12.78
CA ASN A 320 0.22 3.55 11.97
C ASN A 320 0.28 3.93 10.47
N PRO A 321 1.43 3.77 9.78
CA PRO A 321 1.58 4.20 8.39
C PRO A 321 0.65 3.49 7.40
N MET A 322 0.31 2.20 7.61
CA MET A 322 -0.68 1.52 6.76
C MET A 322 -2.08 2.10 6.92
N ILE A 323 -2.49 2.43 8.16
CA ILE A 323 -3.77 3.11 8.40
C ILE A 323 -3.76 4.50 7.76
N LYS A 324 -2.66 5.26 7.87
CA LYS A 324 -2.53 6.55 7.18
C LYS A 324 -2.67 6.38 5.67
N ALA A 325 -1.94 5.45 5.05
CA ALA A 325 -2.01 5.19 3.62
C ALA A 325 -3.43 4.77 3.17
N ALA A 326 -4.11 3.93 3.97
CA ALA A 326 -5.49 3.53 3.73
C ALA A 326 -6.48 4.70 3.81
N LEU A 327 -6.36 5.59 4.81
CA LEU A 327 -7.18 6.80 4.90
C LEU A 327 -6.90 7.75 3.74
N PHE A 328 -5.64 7.88 3.35
CA PHE A 328 -5.22 8.73 2.24
C PHE A 328 -5.81 8.24 0.92
N TYR A 329 -5.68 6.94 0.64
CA TYR A 329 -6.33 6.29 -0.50
C TYR A 329 -7.84 6.50 -0.46
N ARG A 330 -8.49 6.11 0.66
CA ARG A 330 -9.94 6.21 0.82
C ARG A 330 -10.44 7.61 0.54
N ASN A 331 -9.77 8.63 1.09
CA ASN A 331 -10.22 10.02 1.06
C ASN A 331 -9.92 10.73 -0.26
N PHE A 332 -8.77 10.43 -0.90
CA PHE A 332 -8.21 11.22 -2.00
C PHE A 332 -8.06 10.46 -3.33
N ALA A 333 -8.33 9.16 -3.40
CA ALA A 333 -8.33 8.44 -4.67
C ALA A 333 -9.40 8.99 -5.63
N ARG A 334 -9.04 9.17 -6.90
CA ARG A 334 -9.94 9.69 -7.95
C ARG A 334 -11.00 8.68 -8.38
N GLY A 335 -10.70 7.38 -8.27
CA GLY A 335 -11.64 6.29 -8.57
C GLY A 335 -11.79 5.93 -10.05
N HIS A 336 -11.07 6.61 -10.94
CA HIS A 336 -11.07 6.37 -12.39
C HIS A 336 -9.63 6.21 -12.94
N ASP A 337 -8.70 5.82 -12.08
CA ASP A 337 -7.29 5.65 -12.40
C ASP A 337 -6.63 4.58 -11.51
N ASP A 338 -5.44 4.13 -11.88
CA ASP A 338 -4.55 3.37 -11.01
C ASP A 338 -4.14 4.27 -9.84
N ALA A 339 -4.10 3.73 -8.61
CA ALA A 339 -3.88 4.56 -7.43
C ALA A 339 -2.91 3.91 -6.46
N THR A 340 -1.77 4.58 -6.25
CA THR A 340 -0.73 4.15 -5.31
C THR A 340 -0.35 5.28 -4.37
N VAL A 341 -0.34 4.99 -3.07
CA VAL A 341 0.11 5.89 -2.02
C VAL A 341 0.99 5.14 -1.03
N MET A 342 2.10 5.75 -0.67
CA MET A 342 3.04 5.28 0.33
C MET A 342 3.19 6.33 1.44
N VAL A 343 3.18 5.86 2.69
CA VAL A 343 3.50 6.65 3.87
C VAL A 343 4.62 5.94 4.61
N LEU A 344 5.71 6.64 4.89
CA LEU A 344 6.86 6.13 5.62
C LEU A 344 7.18 7.04 6.81
N LYS A 345 7.53 6.42 7.93
CA LYS A 345 8.10 7.10 9.10
C LYS A 345 9.30 6.34 9.62
N GLN A 346 10.20 7.04 10.31
CA GLN A 346 11.20 6.42 11.16
C GLN A 346 10.57 6.03 12.51
N GLY A 347 11.01 4.91 13.07
CA GLY A 347 10.46 4.23 14.24
C GLY A 347 10.98 4.76 15.56
#